data_AF-A0A7D9IR95-F1
#
_entry.id   AF-A0A7D9IR95-F1
#
_cell.length_a   1.000
_cell.length_b   1.000
_cell.length_c   1.000
_cell.angle_alpha   90.00
_cell.angle_beta   90.00
_cell.angle_gamma   90.00
#
_symmetry.space_group_name_H-M   'P 1'
#
loop_
_entity.id
_entity.type
_entity.pdbx_description
1 polymer ?
#
loop_
_entity_poly.entity_id
_entity_poly.type
_entity_poly.pdbx_seq_one_letter_code
_entity_poly.pdbx_strand_id
1 'polypeptide(L)'
;MNCYRTLSLPVLCFALAIITGVKQRIPTLDGYDPGSCNYTIHGKEVLVKDRDDNEIILICVKDKNGYKWKSTDGTKNTVGEFFNPGDDCADVLNKRQDSEDGFYWITLKGPNLYKVYCDMTTDGGGFILVGRINGSKTWSVPSNSNPVEPYGEPHWLSSLGDAPIMDFRVQMATSEDFKDTKAHWSFRLQSQRPLKNLMTTADGCDQRSAGIGNIAYVKDLQTEKIVSTKLRCSKFGFAHHIVLKFGWGKQEINRLENLINKINTSLSKSKCLS
;
A
#
# COMPACT_ATOMS: atom_id res chain seq x y z
N MET A 1 -18.18 86.13 -56.21
CA MET A 1 -16.94 85.37 -55.94
C MET A 1 -17.13 84.64 -54.62
N ASN A 2 -17.00 83.31 -54.67
CA ASN A 2 -17.53 82.37 -53.67
C ASN A 2 -16.71 82.32 -52.38
N CYS A 3 -17.42 82.29 -51.26
CA CYS A 3 -16.90 82.06 -49.92
C CYS A 3 -16.85 80.54 -49.67
N TYR A 4 -15.66 79.94 -49.60
CA TYR A 4 -15.50 78.53 -49.27
C TYR A 4 -15.40 78.37 -47.74
N ARG A 5 -16.45 77.78 -47.16
CA ARG A 5 -16.51 77.39 -45.75
C ARG A 5 -15.94 75.97 -45.65
N THR A 6 -14.77 75.81 -45.05
CA THR A 6 -14.17 74.50 -44.76
C THR A 6 -14.95 73.82 -43.64
N LEU A 7 -15.60 72.70 -43.96
CA LEU A 7 -16.34 71.87 -43.01
C LEU A 7 -15.40 70.78 -42.48
N SER A 8 -14.89 70.92 -41.25
CA SER A 8 -14.11 69.87 -40.59
C SER A 8 -15.03 68.86 -39.90
N LEU A 9 -15.23 67.70 -40.52
CA LEU A 9 -15.88 66.55 -39.88
C LEU A 9 -14.89 65.83 -38.96
N PRO A 10 -15.21 65.61 -37.67
CA PRO A 10 -14.36 64.80 -36.80
C PRO A 10 -14.54 63.33 -37.19
N VAL A 11 -13.49 62.72 -37.75
CA VAL A 11 -13.42 61.27 -37.96
C VAL A 11 -13.30 60.62 -36.58
N LEU A 12 -14.41 60.14 -36.02
CA LEU A 12 -14.40 59.29 -34.84
C LEU A 12 -13.74 57.97 -35.22
N CYS A 13 -12.45 57.85 -34.90
CA CYS A 13 -11.70 56.61 -35.03
C CYS A 13 -12.14 55.67 -33.91
N PHE A 14 -13.19 54.87 -34.14
CA PHE A 14 -13.54 53.75 -33.27
C PHE A 14 -12.46 52.68 -33.41
N ALA A 15 -11.46 52.71 -32.54
CA ALA A 15 -10.56 51.59 -32.37
C ALA A 15 -11.37 50.39 -31.85
N LEU A 16 -11.71 49.45 -32.73
CA LEU A 16 -12.17 48.12 -32.32
C LEU A 16 -11.00 47.45 -31.60
N ALA A 17 -11.00 47.52 -30.27
CA ALA A 17 -10.17 46.67 -29.45
C ALA A 17 -10.69 45.23 -29.62
N ILE A 18 -10.04 44.47 -30.52
CA ILE A 18 -10.23 43.01 -30.59
C ILE A 18 -9.61 42.47 -29.30
N ILE A 19 -10.44 42.27 -28.28
CA ILE A 19 -10.03 41.52 -27.09
C ILE A 19 -9.89 40.08 -27.57
N THR A 20 -8.68 39.69 -27.97
CA THR A 20 -8.35 38.29 -28.19
C THR A 20 -8.43 37.61 -26.82
N GLY A 21 -9.57 37.00 -26.53
CA GLY A 21 -9.73 36.16 -25.34
C GLY A 21 -8.65 35.10 -25.35
N VAL A 22 -7.72 35.18 -24.41
CA VAL A 22 -6.72 34.13 -24.21
C VAL A 22 -7.50 32.89 -23.77
N LYS A 23 -7.61 31.88 -24.64
CA LYS A 23 -8.06 30.54 -24.24
C LYS A 23 -7.02 30.02 -23.23
N GLN A 24 -7.29 30.20 -21.94
CA GLN A 24 -6.50 29.55 -20.90
C GLN A 24 -6.72 28.05 -21.02
N ARG A 25 -5.68 27.33 -21.42
CA ARG A 25 -5.65 25.86 -21.47
C ARG A 25 -5.20 25.36 -20.11
N ILE A 26 -5.93 24.40 -19.55
CA ILE A 26 -5.53 23.73 -18.30
C ILE A 26 -4.20 23.00 -18.58
N PRO A 27 -3.16 23.20 -17.75
CA PRO A 27 -1.90 22.49 -17.92
C PRO A 27 -2.07 20.99 -17.69
N THR A 28 -1.65 20.20 -18.65
CA THR A 28 -1.51 18.73 -18.56
C THR A 28 -0.18 18.36 -17.92
N LEU A 29 -0.22 17.46 -16.94
CA LEU A 29 0.98 16.86 -16.35
C LEU A 29 1.14 15.44 -16.89
N ASP A 30 2.37 15.12 -17.30
CA ASP A 30 2.74 13.77 -17.71
C ASP A 30 2.92 12.91 -16.44
N GLY A 31 1.84 12.32 -15.94
CA GLY A 31 1.87 11.38 -14.83
C GLY A 31 0.64 11.42 -13.92
N TYR A 32 0.75 10.68 -12.81
CA TYR A 32 -0.30 10.50 -11.79
C TYR A 32 -0.14 11.44 -10.58
N ASP A 33 1.03 12.09 -10.45
CA ASP A 33 1.39 12.92 -9.31
C ASP A 33 1.32 14.42 -9.69
N PRO A 34 0.31 15.17 -9.19
CA PRO A 34 0.20 16.61 -9.40
C PRO A 34 1.20 17.45 -8.56
N GLY A 35 2.02 16.82 -7.73
CA GLY A 35 2.87 17.43 -6.74
C GLY A 35 2.10 17.92 -5.51
N SER A 36 2.77 18.64 -4.61
CA SER A 36 2.16 19.12 -3.36
C SER A 36 1.30 20.37 -3.57
N CYS A 37 0.01 20.29 -3.25
CA CYS A 37 -0.87 21.46 -3.14
C CYS A 37 -0.48 22.32 -1.94
N ASN A 38 -0.25 23.62 -2.17
CA ASN A 38 0.20 24.58 -1.17
C ASN A 38 -0.35 25.99 -1.47
N TYR A 39 -0.03 26.96 -0.62
CA TYR A 39 -0.54 28.33 -0.75
C TYR A 39 -0.15 29.03 -2.06
N THR A 40 1.02 28.70 -2.64
CA THR A 40 1.53 29.33 -3.87
C THR A 40 0.77 28.86 -5.10
N ILE A 41 0.27 27.62 -5.09
CA ILE A 41 -0.48 27.03 -6.21
C ILE A 41 -1.97 26.87 -5.91
N HIS A 42 -2.46 27.52 -4.86
CA HIS A 42 -3.87 27.55 -4.50
C HIS A 42 -4.72 28.11 -5.65
N GLY A 43 -5.82 27.43 -5.99
CA GLY A 43 -6.69 27.76 -7.11
C GLY A 43 -6.19 27.28 -8.47
N LYS A 44 -4.99 26.68 -8.55
CA LYS A 44 -4.47 26.11 -9.79
C LYS A 44 -5.25 24.85 -10.16
N GLU A 45 -5.64 24.77 -11.43
CA GLU A 45 -6.21 23.60 -12.07
C GLU A 45 -5.12 22.88 -12.86
N VAL A 46 -5.13 21.56 -12.82
CA VAL A 46 -4.23 20.70 -13.59
C VAL A 46 -5.01 19.50 -14.14
N LEU A 47 -4.67 19.07 -15.35
CA LEU A 47 -5.16 17.80 -15.90
C LEU A 47 -4.09 16.74 -15.63
N VAL A 48 -4.46 15.68 -14.93
CA VAL A 48 -3.59 14.54 -14.61
C VAL A 48 -4.28 13.24 -15.01
N LYS A 49 -3.52 12.14 -15.03
CA LYS A 49 -4.10 10.81 -15.14
C LYS A 49 -4.39 10.22 -13.77
N ASP A 50 -5.52 9.54 -13.61
CA ASP A 50 -5.73 8.60 -12.51
C ASP A 50 -5.07 7.25 -12.83
N ARG A 51 -5.04 6.34 -11.86
CA ARG A 51 -4.46 4.99 -11.99
C ARG A 51 -5.10 4.12 -13.08
N ASP A 52 -6.29 4.48 -13.54
CA ASP A 52 -7.02 3.79 -14.60
C ASP A 52 -6.74 4.42 -15.97
N ASP A 53 -5.72 5.29 -16.04
CA ASP A 53 -5.31 6.04 -17.23
C ASP A 53 -6.37 7.05 -17.73
N ASN A 54 -7.40 7.36 -16.93
CA ASN A 54 -8.38 8.38 -17.27
C ASN A 54 -7.86 9.79 -16.94
N GLU A 55 -8.16 10.76 -17.80
CA GLU A 55 -7.86 12.16 -17.53
C GLU A 55 -8.84 12.73 -16.50
N ILE A 56 -8.31 13.35 -15.46
CA ILE A 56 -9.09 14.02 -14.41
C ILE A 56 -8.58 15.45 -14.18
N ILE A 57 -9.50 16.36 -13.89
CA ILE A 57 -9.16 17.73 -13.52
C ILE A 57 -9.06 17.83 -12.00
N LEU A 58 -7.89 18.24 -11.52
CA LEU A 58 -7.66 18.53 -10.12
C LEU A 58 -7.55 20.04 -9.90
N ILE A 59 -8.16 20.51 -8.81
CA ILE A 59 -8.02 21.89 -8.32
C ILE A 59 -7.39 21.89 -6.92
N CYS A 60 -6.36 22.72 -6.74
CA CYS A 60 -5.71 22.89 -5.43
C CYS A 60 -6.54 23.82 -4.56
N VAL A 61 -7.13 23.30 -3.48
CA VAL A 61 -8.03 24.04 -2.59
C VAL A 61 -7.53 24.01 -1.15
N LYS A 62 -7.93 25.01 -0.36
CA LYS A 62 -7.70 25.04 1.09
C LYS A 62 -8.96 24.62 1.85
N ASP A 63 -8.83 23.68 2.78
CA ASP A 63 -9.86 23.37 3.77
C ASP A 63 -9.30 23.44 5.20
N LYS A 64 -10.11 22.99 6.18
CA LYS A 64 -9.74 22.98 7.61
C LYS A 64 -8.46 22.18 7.93
N ASN A 65 -8.11 21.21 7.08
CA ASN A 65 -6.96 20.32 7.24
C ASN A 65 -5.75 20.77 6.41
N GLY A 66 -5.85 21.90 5.68
CA GLY A 66 -4.76 22.47 4.89
C GLY A 66 -5.05 22.53 3.40
N TYR A 67 -3.98 22.60 2.61
CA TYR A 67 -4.05 22.62 1.15
C TYR A 67 -4.08 21.20 0.60
N LYS A 68 -5.04 20.89 -0.28
CA LYS A 68 -5.14 19.60 -0.93
C LYS A 68 -5.75 19.70 -2.32
N TRP A 69 -5.38 18.75 -3.17
CA TRP A 69 -6.02 18.56 -4.46
C TRP A 69 -7.42 17.98 -4.28
N LYS A 70 -8.37 18.44 -5.09
CA LYS A 70 -9.69 17.83 -5.24
C LYS A 70 -10.01 17.63 -6.71
N SER A 71 -10.59 16.48 -7.03
CA SER A 71 -11.19 16.24 -8.34
C SER A 71 -12.48 17.04 -8.50
N THR A 72 -12.70 17.58 -9.70
CA THR A 72 -13.97 18.23 -10.08
C THR A 72 -15.12 17.24 -10.23
N ASP A 73 -14.80 15.98 -10.54
CA ASP A 73 -15.78 14.94 -10.88
C ASP A 73 -16.13 14.05 -9.68
N GLY A 74 -15.61 14.40 -8.49
CA GLY A 74 -15.78 13.67 -7.24
C GLY A 74 -14.55 12.85 -6.86
N THR A 75 -14.43 12.52 -5.57
CA THR A 75 -13.21 11.91 -5.00
C THR A 75 -13.37 10.44 -4.64
N LYS A 76 -14.52 9.82 -4.90
CA LYS A 76 -14.78 8.44 -4.47
C LYS A 76 -13.95 7.43 -5.28
N ASN A 77 -13.84 7.63 -6.59
CA ASN A 77 -13.15 6.71 -7.49
C ASN A 77 -11.62 6.92 -7.50
N THR A 78 -11.15 8.00 -6.87
CA THR A 78 -9.72 8.38 -6.81
C THR A 78 -9.08 8.02 -5.47
N VAL A 79 -9.71 7.22 -4.63
CA VAL A 79 -9.13 6.82 -3.33
C VAL A 79 -7.94 5.89 -3.56
N GLY A 80 -6.85 6.16 -2.86
CA GLY A 80 -5.59 5.43 -3.02
C GLY A 80 -4.63 6.01 -4.06
N GLU A 81 -4.99 7.17 -4.63
CA GLU A 81 -4.12 8.00 -5.45
C GLU A 81 -3.19 8.87 -4.60
N PHE A 82 -2.10 9.39 -5.18
CA PHE A 82 -1.17 10.27 -4.46
C PHE A 82 -1.90 11.49 -3.85
N PHE A 83 -2.81 12.08 -4.62
CA PHE A 83 -3.55 13.28 -4.25
C PHE A 83 -4.80 13.00 -3.41
N ASN A 84 -5.19 11.73 -3.25
CA ASN A 84 -6.31 11.30 -2.43
C ASN A 84 -6.02 9.90 -1.84
N PRO A 85 -5.03 9.80 -0.95
CA PRO A 85 -4.59 8.52 -0.41
C PRO A 85 -5.65 7.88 0.46
N GLY A 86 -5.64 6.55 0.51
CA GLY A 86 -6.48 5.79 1.44
C GLY A 86 -5.93 5.82 2.87
N ASP A 87 -6.74 5.40 3.83
CA ASP A 87 -6.22 5.13 5.18
C ASP A 87 -5.30 3.90 5.16
N ASP A 88 -5.73 2.82 4.52
CA ASP A 88 -4.99 1.59 4.26
C ASP A 88 -5.59 0.89 3.02
N CYS A 89 -5.04 -0.26 2.61
CA CYS A 89 -5.56 -0.99 1.45
C CYS A 89 -7.02 -1.43 1.63
N ALA A 90 -7.44 -1.75 2.85
CA ALA A 90 -8.82 -2.14 3.11
C ALA A 90 -9.77 -0.95 2.98
N ASP A 91 -9.38 0.24 3.42
CA ASP A 91 -10.12 1.49 3.21
C ASP A 91 -10.29 1.80 1.72
N VAL A 92 -9.23 1.65 0.94
CA VAL A 92 -9.29 1.82 -0.52
C VAL A 92 -10.30 0.84 -1.11
N LEU A 93 -10.17 -0.46 -0.82
CA LEU A 93 -11.07 -1.49 -1.35
C LEU A 93 -12.54 -1.27 -0.94
N ASN A 94 -12.78 -0.83 0.30
CA ASN A 94 -14.13 -0.54 0.79
C ASN A 94 -14.78 0.65 0.06
N LYS A 95 -14.00 1.68 -0.26
CA LYS A 95 -14.49 2.88 -0.96
C LYS A 95 -14.58 2.67 -2.47
N ARG A 96 -13.71 1.82 -3.03
CA ARG A 96 -13.57 1.48 -4.44
C ARG A 96 -13.49 -0.04 -4.61
N GLN A 97 -14.64 -0.68 -4.75
CA GLN A 97 -14.79 -2.15 -4.73
C GLN A 97 -14.22 -2.86 -5.97
N ASP A 98 -14.01 -2.12 -7.06
CA ASP A 98 -13.37 -2.56 -8.31
C ASP A 98 -11.85 -2.30 -8.31
N SER A 99 -11.26 -2.04 -7.13
CA SER A 99 -9.82 -1.88 -6.98
C SER A 99 -9.09 -3.19 -7.32
N GLU A 100 -8.16 -3.13 -8.26
CA GLU A 100 -7.29 -4.26 -8.64
C GLU A 100 -5.98 -4.27 -7.83
N ASP A 101 -5.29 -5.41 -7.81
CA ASP A 101 -3.98 -5.51 -7.17
C ASP A 101 -2.99 -4.51 -7.80
N GLY A 102 -2.22 -3.79 -6.98
CA GLY A 102 -1.30 -2.79 -7.51
C GLY A 102 -0.74 -1.85 -6.47
N PHE A 103 -0.03 -0.82 -6.93
CA PHE A 103 0.48 0.22 -6.04
C PHE A 103 -0.59 1.24 -5.69
N TYR A 104 -0.63 1.60 -4.41
CA TYR A 104 -1.54 2.60 -3.85
C TYR A 104 -0.80 3.51 -2.89
N TRP A 105 -1.33 4.71 -2.72
CA TRP A 105 -0.89 5.65 -1.72
C TRP A 105 -1.81 5.60 -0.49
N ILE A 106 -1.22 5.42 0.69
CA ILE A 106 -1.95 5.31 1.97
C ILE A 106 -1.33 6.19 3.06
N THR A 107 -2.08 6.44 4.13
CA THR A 107 -1.63 7.31 5.24
C THR A 107 -1.52 6.60 6.59
N LEU A 108 -2.11 5.40 6.74
CA LEU A 108 -2.30 4.72 8.01
C LEU A 108 -2.98 5.62 9.07
N LYS A 109 -3.88 6.52 8.64
CA LYS A 109 -4.54 7.55 9.48
C LYS A 109 -3.55 8.53 10.14
N GLY A 110 -2.34 8.61 9.62
CA GLY A 110 -1.28 9.50 10.06
C GLY A 110 -0.99 10.63 9.05
N PRO A 111 -0.01 11.49 9.35
CA PRO A 111 0.40 12.58 8.46
C PRO A 111 1.34 12.11 7.34
N ASN A 112 1.89 10.90 7.45
CA ASN A 112 2.87 10.37 6.51
C ASN A 112 2.18 9.70 5.33
N LEU A 113 2.81 9.78 4.16
CA LEU A 113 2.32 9.18 2.94
C LEU A 113 3.21 7.99 2.55
N TYR A 114 2.60 6.85 2.25
CA TYR A 114 3.29 5.62 1.90
C TYR A 114 2.80 5.10 0.57
N LYS A 115 3.71 4.80 -0.36
CA LYS A 115 3.41 3.99 -1.54
C LYS A 115 3.58 2.52 -1.16
N VAL A 116 2.54 1.73 -1.35
CA VAL A 116 2.52 0.31 -0.98
C VAL A 116 1.89 -0.52 -2.08
N TYR A 117 2.28 -1.79 -2.20
CA TYR A 117 1.53 -2.73 -3.03
C TYR A 117 0.36 -3.30 -2.21
N CYS A 118 -0.85 -3.10 -2.70
CA CYS A 118 -2.06 -3.69 -2.14
C CYS A 118 -2.46 -4.93 -2.94
N ASP A 119 -2.67 -6.03 -2.22
CA ASP A 119 -3.44 -7.16 -2.71
C ASP A 119 -4.92 -6.88 -2.39
N MET A 120 -5.70 -6.64 -3.43
CA MET A 120 -7.12 -6.32 -3.41
C MET A 120 -7.99 -7.53 -3.76
N THR A 121 -7.38 -8.64 -4.19
CA THR A 121 -8.10 -9.78 -4.77
C THR A 121 -8.13 -11.00 -3.85
N THR A 122 -7.01 -11.33 -3.22
CA THR A 122 -6.84 -12.64 -2.55
C THR A 122 -7.52 -12.66 -1.17
N ASP A 123 -8.42 -13.64 -0.93
CA ASP A 123 -9.20 -13.82 0.32
C ASP A 123 -9.93 -12.54 0.75
N GLY A 124 -10.56 -11.86 -0.21
CA GLY A 124 -11.31 -10.62 0.02
C GLY A 124 -10.47 -9.35 0.02
N GLY A 125 -9.15 -9.44 -0.17
CA GLY A 125 -8.29 -8.30 -0.44
C GLY A 125 -8.07 -7.35 0.75
N GLY A 126 -7.55 -6.16 0.44
CA GLY A 126 -7.28 -5.11 1.42
C GLY A 126 -5.98 -5.32 2.21
N PHE A 127 -5.06 -6.15 1.70
CA PHE A 127 -3.79 -6.46 2.37
C PHE A 127 -2.63 -5.66 1.78
N ILE A 128 -1.74 -5.16 2.65
CA ILE A 128 -0.48 -4.54 2.25
C ILE A 128 0.60 -5.63 2.12
N LEU A 129 1.32 -5.66 0.99
CA LEU A 129 2.52 -6.46 0.86
C LEU A 129 3.68 -5.81 1.62
N VAL A 130 4.08 -6.40 2.73
CA VAL A 130 5.12 -5.85 3.64
C VAL A 130 6.46 -6.57 3.58
N GLY A 131 6.53 -7.72 2.91
CA GLY A 131 7.78 -8.45 2.74
C GLY A 131 7.68 -9.55 1.69
N ARG A 132 8.80 -9.77 0.99
CA ARG A 132 8.94 -10.82 -0.04
C ARG A 132 10.26 -11.56 0.15
N ILE A 133 10.22 -12.88 -0.05
CA ILE A 133 11.38 -13.77 0.02
C ILE A 133 11.28 -14.80 -1.11
N ASN A 134 12.34 -14.95 -1.90
CA ASN A 134 12.44 -15.93 -2.99
C ASN A 134 13.49 -17.02 -2.73
N GLY A 135 13.88 -17.19 -1.47
CA GLY A 135 14.84 -18.20 -1.03
C GLY A 135 14.21 -19.20 -0.07
N SER A 136 14.61 -20.48 -0.19
CA SER A 136 14.09 -21.55 0.66
C SER A 136 14.71 -21.59 2.07
N LYS A 137 15.76 -20.80 2.34
CA LYS A 137 16.67 -21.05 3.48
C LYS A 137 16.46 -20.16 4.70
N THR A 138 16.12 -18.87 4.55
CA THR A 138 15.99 -17.94 5.68
C THR A 138 14.98 -16.82 5.42
N TRP A 139 14.40 -16.27 6.49
CA TRP A 139 13.63 -15.02 6.45
C TRP A 139 14.50 -13.76 6.61
N SER A 140 15.82 -13.95 6.59
CA SER A 140 16.84 -12.92 6.74
C SER A 140 17.04 -12.20 5.41
N VAL A 141 16.03 -11.47 4.97
CA VAL A 141 16.12 -10.53 3.85
C VAL A 141 16.36 -9.12 4.40
N PRO A 142 17.04 -8.24 3.64
CA PRO A 142 17.26 -6.87 4.07
C PRO A 142 15.93 -6.15 4.32
N SER A 143 15.95 -5.13 5.16
CA SER A 143 14.82 -4.21 5.32
C SER A 143 15.20 -2.85 4.76
N ASN A 144 14.32 -2.23 3.98
CA ASN A 144 14.53 -0.90 3.42
C ASN A 144 13.20 -0.15 3.28
N SER A 145 13.26 1.13 2.90
CA SER A 145 12.09 2.01 2.81
C SER A 145 11.35 1.95 1.46
N ASN A 146 11.82 1.15 0.50
CA ASN A 146 11.21 1.04 -0.82
C ASN A 146 9.97 0.14 -0.75
N PRO A 147 8.92 0.41 -1.53
CA PRO A 147 7.75 -0.45 -1.61
C PRO A 147 8.15 -1.87 -2.02
N VAL A 148 7.55 -2.87 -1.38
CA VAL A 148 7.78 -4.27 -1.76
C VAL A 148 6.97 -4.58 -3.02
N GLU A 149 7.65 -5.07 -4.05
CA GLU A 149 7.03 -5.48 -5.30
C GLU A 149 6.81 -7.01 -5.31
N PRO A 150 5.70 -7.53 -5.88
CA PRO A 150 5.41 -8.96 -5.91
C PRO A 150 6.49 -9.80 -6.60
N TYR A 151 7.16 -9.25 -7.61
CA TYR A 151 8.20 -9.93 -8.40
C TYR A 151 9.57 -9.22 -8.29
N GLY A 152 9.70 -8.28 -7.36
CA GLY A 152 10.92 -7.49 -7.16
C GLY A 152 11.90 -8.14 -6.19
N GLU A 153 13.01 -7.46 -5.90
CA GLU A 153 14.05 -8.01 -5.02
C GLU A 153 13.52 -8.30 -3.59
N PRO A 154 13.96 -9.40 -2.95
CA PRO A 154 13.54 -9.74 -1.59
C PRO A 154 13.91 -8.69 -0.55
N HIS A 155 12.93 -8.17 0.18
CA HIS A 155 13.14 -7.30 1.32
C HIS A 155 11.89 -7.18 2.19
N TRP A 156 12.06 -6.57 3.36
CA TRP A 156 10.98 -6.06 4.22
C TRP A 156 10.80 -4.55 4.05
N LEU A 157 9.57 -4.08 4.13
CA LEU A 157 9.21 -2.67 4.13
C LEU A 157 9.40 -2.05 5.52
N SER A 158 10.54 -1.40 5.75
CA SER A 158 10.88 -0.82 7.07
C SER A 158 10.08 0.44 7.40
N SER A 159 9.59 1.16 6.39
CA SER A 159 8.81 2.40 6.57
C SER A 159 7.46 2.18 7.26
N LEU A 160 6.93 0.95 7.24
CA LEU A 160 5.73 0.57 7.97
C LEU A 160 6.03 -0.09 9.33
N GLY A 161 7.24 0.07 9.87
CA GLY A 161 7.63 -0.57 11.13
C GLY A 161 6.69 -0.27 12.31
N ASP A 162 6.11 0.94 12.36
CA ASP A 162 5.17 1.36 13.41
C ASP A 162 3.70 1.09 13.06
N ALA A 163 3.41 0.57 11.87
CA ALA A 163 2.03 0.29 11.44
C ALA A 163 1.37 -0.71 12.41
N PRO A 164 0.15 -0.41 12.91
CA PRO A 164 -0.56 -1.29 13.83
C PRO A 164 -1.13 -2.49 13.08
N ILE A 165 -0.53 -3.66 13.27
CA ILE A 165 -0.94 -4.91 12.63
C ILE A 165 -1.96 -5.63 13.52
N MET A 166 -3.12 -5.97 12.94
CA MET A 166 -4.12 -6.84 13.56
C MET A 166 -4.18 -8.21 12.87
N ASP A 167 -4.03 -8.21 11.56
CA ASP A 167 -4.07 -9.40 10.71
C ASP A 167 -2.75 -9.48 9.94
N PHE A 168 -2.10 -10.64 9.98
CA PHE A 168 -0.89 -10.90 9.23
C PHE A 168 -1.05 -12.17 8.41
N ARG A 169 -0.58 -12.14 7.16
CA ARG A 169 -0.78 -13.23 6.22
C ARG A 169 0.54 -13.70 5.66
N VAL A 170 0.70 -15.02 5.58
CA VAL A 170 1.88 -15.66 4.99
C VAL A 170 1.44 -16.57 3.88
N GLN A 171 1.89 -16.27 2.67
CA GLN A 171 1.67 -17.06 1.46
C GLN A 171 2.99 -17.66 1.01
N MET A 172 2.96 -18.93 0.62
CA MET A 172 4.13 -19.66 0.14
C MET A 172 3.79 -20.38 -1.16
N ALA A 173 4.59 -20.14 -2.19
CA ALA A 173 4.47 -20.78 -3.50
C ALA A 173 5.76 -21.51 -3.87
N THR A 174 5.66 -22.51 -4.75
CA THR A 174 6.83 -23.23 -5.29
C THR A 174 7.46 -22.57 -6.50
N SER A 175 6.79 -21.58 -7.06
CA SER A 175 7.23 -20.78 -8.21
C SER A 175 7.11 -19.29 -7.85
N GLU A 176 7.58 -18.43 -8.76
CA GLU A 176 7.35 -16.99 -8.72
C GLU A 176 5.85 -16.64 -8.91
N ASP A 177 5.05 -17.54 -9.48
CA ASP A 177 3.61 -17.32 -9.63
C ASP A 177 2.91 -17.57 -8.29
N PHE A 178 2.35 -16.52 -7.69
CA PHE A 178 1.57 -16.61 -6.46
C PHE A 178 0.33 -17.51 -6.61
N LYS A 179 -0.14 -17.80 -7.83
CA LYS A 179 -1.22 -18.76 -8.06
C LYS A 179 -0.81 -20.20 -7.70
N ASP A 180 0.49 -20.52 -7.74
CA ASP A 180 1.03 -21.82 -7.33
C ASP A 180 1.20 -21.94 -5.81
N THR A 181 0.36 -21.23 -5.05
CA THR A 181 0.38 -21.25 -3.59
C THR A 181 0.20 -22.66 -3.06
N LYS A 182 1.17 -23.09 -2.25
CA LYS A 182 1.18 -24.38 -1.56
C LYS A 182 0.87 -24.26 -0.07
N ALA A 183 0.94 -23.06 0.49
CA ALA A 183 0.44 -22.78 1.82
C ALA A 183 0.03 -21.32 1.97
N HIS A 184 -1.06 -21.08 2.70
CA HIS A 184 -1.57 -19.74 2.91
C HIS A 184 -2.22 -19.63 4.28
N TRP A 185 -1.59 -18.91 5.19
CA TRP A 185 -2.06 -18.77 6.57
C TRP A 185 -2.38 -17.32 6.90
N SER A 186 -3.52 -17.11 7.55
CA SER A 186 -3.92 -15.84 8.13
C SER A 186 -3.87 -15.94 9.66
N PHE A 187 -3.14 -15.01 10.27
CA PHE A 187 -2.94 -14.88 11.70
C PHE A 187 -3.73 -13.67 12.19
N ARG A 188 -4.79 -13.91 12.98
CA ARG A 188 -5.49 -12.85 13.72
C ARG A 188 -4.83 -12.67 15.07
N LEU A 189 -4.36 -11.47 15.39
CA LEU A 189 -3.79 -11.17 16.70
C LEU A 189 -4.89 -10.83 17.73
N GLN A 190 -4.60 -11.02 19.02
CA GLN A 190 -5.55 -10.62 20.08
C GLN A 190 -5.60 -9.10 20.27
N SER A 191 -4.49 -8.42 20.00
CA SER A 191 -4.34 -6.98 20.07
C SER A 191 -3.43 -6.48 18.96
N GLN A 192 -3.65 -5.24 18.52
CA GLN A 192 -2.80 -4.60 17.52
C GLN A 192 -1.37 -4.48 18.04
N ARG A 193 -0.38 -4.65 17.17
CA ARG A 193 1.01 -4.35 17.48
C ARG A 193 1.79 -3.83 16.28
N PRO A 194 2.87 -3.06 16.52
CA PRO A 194 3.74 -2.58 15.45
C PRO A 194 4.34 -3.72 14.62
N LEU A 195 4.43 -3.55 13.30
CA LEU A 195 5.07 -4.49 12.38
C LEU A 195 6.51 -4.85 12.81
N LYS A 196 7.29 -3.86 13.26
CA LYS A 196 8.68 -4.06 13.72
C LYS A 196 8.79 -5.02 14.90
N ASN A 197 7.70 -5.20 15.66
CA ASN A 197 7.63 -6.07 16.82
C ASN A 197 6.92 -7.41 16.52
N LEU A 198 6.41 -7.60 15.31
CA LEU A 198 5.53 -8.73 14.97
C LEU A 198 6.18 -10.10 15.21
N MET A 199 7.49 -10.20 14.95
CA MET A 199 8.27 -11.44 15.04
C MET A 199 9.12 -11.51 16.33
N THR A 200 8.84 -10.65 17.32
CA THR A 200 9.64 -10.57 18.55
C THR A 200 9.20 -11.57 19.61
N THR A 201 10.12 -11.91 20.51
CA THR A 201 9.95 -12.96 21.53
C THR A 201 9.20 -12.48 22.79
N ALA A 202 8.57 -11.31 22.76
CA ALA A 202 8.00 -10.69 23.96
C ALA A 202 6.53 -11.08 24.22
N ASP A 203 5.81 -11.54 23.18
CA ASP A 203 4.35 -11.62 23.22
C ASP A 203 3.83 -13.05 22.98
N GLY A 204 4.22 -14.01 23.82
CA GLY A 204 3.71 -15.40 23.80
C GLY A 204 4.62 -16.44 23.14
N CYS A 205 5.60 -15.99 22.36
CA CYS A 205 6.76 -16.80 21.98
C CYS A 205 7.82 -16.76 23.09
N ASP A 206 8.53 -17.87 23.33
CA ASP A 206 9.63 -17.88 24.29
C ASP A 206 10.83 -17.06 23.79
N GLN A 207 11.67 -16.55 24.70
CA GLN A 207 12.86 -15.75 24.40
C GLN A 207 13.85 -16.41 23.42
N ARG A 208 13.71 -17.72 23.18
CA ARG A 208 14.60 -18.51 22.31
C ARG A 208 13.96 -18.81 20.95
N SER A 209 12.71 -18.43 20.73
CA SER A 209 11.93 -18.78 19.56
C SER A 209 11.39 -17.54 18.87
N ALA A 210 11.95 -17.23 17.70
CA ALA A 210 11.35 -16.25 16.80
C ALA A 210 10.01 -16.78 16.30
N GLY A 211 8.99 -15.92 16.34
CA GLY A 211 7.66 -16.30 15.92
C GLY A 211 6.63 -15.20 16.14
N ILE A 212 5.42 -15.49 15.70
CA ILE A 212 4.26 -14.63 15.94
C ILE A 212 3.54 -15.19 17.16
N GLY A 213 3.49 -14.43 18.24
CA GLY A 213 2.77 -14.82 19.44
C GLY A 213 1.52 -13.96 19.68
N ASN A 214 0.77 -14.27 20.74
CA ASN A 214 -0.46 -13.55 21.12
C ASN A 214 -1.47 -13.50 19.95
N ILE A 215 -1.68 -14.69 19.38
CA ILE A 215 -2.59 -14.98 18.27
C ILE A 215 -3.95 -15.36 18.87
N ALA A 216 -5.03 -14.78 18.33
CA ALA A 216 -6.40 -15.15 18.65
C ALA A 216 -6.79 -16.44 17.92
N TYR A 217 -6.55 -16.49 16.61
CA TYR A 217 -6.71 -17.71 15.82
C TYR A 217 -5.86 -17.68 14.54
N VAL A 218 -5.65 -18.87 13.97
CA VAL A 218 -5.04 -19.06 12.66
C VAL A 218 -6.06 -19.69 11.73
N LYS A 219 -6.27 -19.09 10.56
CA LYS A 219 -7.07 -19.63 9.47
C LYS A 219 -6.13 -20.13 8.38
N ASP A 220 -6.35 -21.35 7.91
CA ASP A 220 -5.76 -21.85 6.67
C ASP A 220 -6.65 -21.38 5.52
N LEU A 221 -6.10 -20.53 4.66
CA LEU A 221 -6.82 -19.93 3.56
C LEU A 221 -6.94 -20.86 2.35
N GLN A 222 -6.19 -21.96 2.29
CA GLN A 222 -6.39 -22.97 1.25
C GLN A 222 -7.63 -23.83 1.52
N THR A 223 -7.96 -24.03 2.80
CA THR A 223 -9.11 -24.85 3.23
C THR A 223 -10.24 -24.04 3.84
N GLU A 224 -10.05 -22.73 3.98
CA GLU A 224 -10.91 -21.75 4.66
C GLU A 224 -11.24 -22.09 6.13
N LYS A 225 -10.54 -23.04 6.75
CA LYS A 225 -10.82 -23.51 8.11
C LYS A 225 -9.94 -22.83 9.15
N ILE A 226 -10.53 -22.54 10.31
CA ILE A 226 -9.76 -22.20 11.50
C ILE A 226 -9.00 -23.45 11.94
N VAL A 227 -7.67 -23.39 11.88
CA VAL A 227 -6.80 -24.53 12.20
C VAL A 227 -6.34 -24.54 13.65
N SER A 228 -6.34 -23.39 14.33
CA SER A 228 -6.04 -23.30 15.77
C SER A 228 -6.56 -22.00 16.38
N THR A 229 -7.09 -22.07 17.59
CA THR A 229 -7.53 -20.94 18.44
C THR A 229 -6.74 -20.84 19.75
N LYS A 230 -5.81 -21.78 20.00
CA LYS A 230 -5.02 -21.90 21.24
C LYS A 230 -3.52 -21.73 21.00
N LEU A 231 -3.13 -21.20 19.84
CA LEU A 231 -1.74 -21.11 19.44
C LEU A 231 -1.03 -19.96 20.17
N ARG A 232 -0.29 -20.26 21.23
CA ARG A 232 0.49 -19.25 21.97
C ARG A 232 1.60 -18.61 21.14
N CYS A 233 2.24 -19.40 20.27
CA CYS A 233 3.33 -18.97 19.42
C CYS A 233 3.36 -19.78 18.12
N SER A 234 3.23 -19.10 16.98
CA SER A 234 3.56 -19.64 15.68
C SER A 234 5.05 -19.45 15.43
N LYS A 235 5.84 -20.50 15.66
CA LYS A 235 7.29 -20.47 15.47
C LYS A 235 7.64 -20.53 13.98
N PHE A 236 8.49 -19.61 13.55
CA PHE A 236 9.06 -19.62 12.20
C PHE A 236 10.52 -20.08 12.31
N GLY A 237 10.82 -21.28 11.81
CA GLY A 237 12.15 -21.90 11.97
C GLY A 237 12.38 -22.56 13.34
N PHE A 238 13.62 -22.98 13.62
CA PHE A 238 14.00 -23.58 14.91
C PHE A 238 14.45 -22.51 15.93
N ALA A 239 14.17 -22.78 17.22
CA ALA A 239 14.64 -21.98 18.34
C ALA A 239 16.18 -21.92 18.37
N HIS A 240 16.74 -20.75 18.66
CA HIS A 240 18.18 -20.51 18.69
C HIS A 240 18.88 -21.37 19.77
N HIS A 241 19.75 -22.31 19.37
CA HIS A 241 20.50 -23.17 20.29
C HIS A 241 21.85 -22.55 20.67
N ILE A 242 21.99 -22.12 21.92
CA ILE A 242 23.13 -21.31 22.44
C ILE A 242 24.51 -22.00 22.29
N VAL A 243 24.56 -23.34 22.33
CA VAL A 243 25.81 -24.12 22.27
C VAL A 243 26.24 -24.41 20.83
N LEU A 244 25.30 -24.53 19.90
CA LEU A 244 25.59 -24.90 18.51
C LEU A 244 25.70 -23.68 17.60
N LYS A 245 25.39 -22.46 18.09
CA LYS A 245 25.23 -21.24 17.29
C LYS A 245 24.40 -21.46 16.00
N PHE A 246 23.45 -22.38 16.07
CA PHE A 246 22.46 -22.61 15.02
C PHE A 246 21.10 -22.13 15.51
N GLY A 247 20.62 -21.12 14.79
CA GLY A 247 19.39 -20.35 14.95
C GLY A 247 19.50 -19.24 13.91
N TRP A 248 18.56 -19.17 12.96
CA TRP A 248 18.82 -18.57 11.63
C TRP A 248 20.11 -19.05 10.95
N GLY A 249 20.55 -20.27 11.29
CA GLY A 249 21.71 -20.91 10.70
C GLY A 249 21.35 -21.59 9.39
N LYS A 250 21.99 -21.10 8.31
CA LYS A 250 22.11 -21.65 6.96
C LYS A 250 21.87 -23.17 6.90
N GLN A 251 20.79 -23.61 6.23
CA GLN A 251 20.67 -25.01 5.80
C GLN A 251 20.05 -25.11 4.40
N GLU A 252 20.56 -26.03 3.60
CA GLU A 252 20.04 -26.40 2.28
C GLU A 252 18.63 -27.01 2.39
N ILE A 253 17.61 -26.18 2.27
CA ILE A 253 16.23 -26.64 2.10
C ILE A 253 16.07 -26.95 0.60
N ASN A 254 16.30 -28.22 0.24
CA ASN A 254 16.18 -28.70 -1.14
C ASN A 254 14.72 -28.93 -1.58
N ARG A 255 13.71 -28.80 -0.71
CA ARG A 255 12.28 -28.90 -1.08
C ARG A 255 11.36 -28.06 -0.19
N LEU A 256 10.53 -27.23 -0.82
CA LEU A 256 9.47 -26.41 -0.19
C LEU A 256 8.47 -27.25 0.63
N GLU A 257 8.20 -28.48 0.20
CA GLU A 257 7.33 -29.45 0.89
C GLU A 257 7.76 -29.68 2.35
N ASN A 258 9.06 -29.67 2.65
CA ASN A 258 9.56 -29.84 4.01
C ASN A 258 9.34 -28.60 4.89
N LEU A 259 9.32 -27.40 4.31
CA LEU A 259 9.01 -26.16 5.03
C LEU A 259 7.51 -26.11 5.37
N ILE A 260 6.67 -26.42 4.38
CA ILE A 260 5.21 -26.48 4.52
C ILE A 260 4.81 -27.56 5.52
N ASN A 261 5.37 -28.77 5.40
CA ASN A 261 5.11 -29.85 6.35
C ASN A 261 5.55 -29.48 7.77
N LYS A 262 6.64 -28.73 7.96
CA LYS A 262 7.08 -28.28 9.29
C LYS A 262 6.17 -27.21 9.89
N ILE A 263 5.69 -26.26 9.09
CA ILE A 263 4.72 -25.27 9.56
C ILE A 263 3.41 -25.97 9.88
N ASN A 264 2.93 -26.86 9.01
CA ASN A 264 1.77 -27.72 9.27
C ASN A 264 1.98 -28.60 10.51
N THR A 265 3.19 -29.08 10.80
CA THR A 265 3.51 -29.86 12.00
C THR A 265 3.57 -28.98 13.27
N SER A 266 4.06 -27.75 13.16
CA SER A 266 4.03 -26.76 14.24
C SER A 266 2.58 -26.41 14.61
N LEU A 267 1.73 -26.21 13.60
CA LEU A 267 0.30 -25.97 13.74
C LEU A 267 -0.45 -27.22 14.24
N SER A 268 -0.10 -28.42 13.77
CA SER A 268 -0.75 -29.68 14.18
C SER A 268 -0.32 -30.18 15.56
N LYS A 269 0.90 -29.88 16.04
CA LYS A 269 1.29 -30.16 17.43
C LYS A 269 0.44 -29.38 18.45
N SER A 270 -0.24 -28.30 18.03
CA SER A 270 -1.25 -27.63 18.86
C SER A 270 -2.58 -28.42 18.95
N LYS A 271 -2.83 -29.38 18.05
CA LYS A 271 -3.96 -30.32 18.15
C LYS A 271 -3.74 -31.45 19.16
N CYS A 272 -2.49 -31.81 19.49
CA CYS A 272 -2.19 -32.94 20.39
C CYS A 272 -2.11 -32.57 21.89
N LEU A 273 -2.43 -31.32 22.26
CA LEU A 273 -2.53 -30.86 23.65
C LEU A 273 -3.97 -30.57 24.07
N SER A 274 -4.95 -31.12 23.35
CA SER A 274 -6.37 -31.19 23.77
C SER A 274 -6.61 -32.42 24.62
#